data_AF-A0AAN0K138-F1
#
_entry.id   AF-A0AAN0K138-F1
#
_cell.length_a   1.000
_cell.length_b   1.000
_cell.length_c   1.000
_cell.angle_alpha   90.00
_cell.angle_beta   90.00
_cell.angle_gamma   90.00
#
_symmetry.space_group_name_H-M   'P 1'
#
loop_
_entity.id
_entity.type
_entity.pdbx_description
1 polymer ?
#
loop_
_entity_poly.entity_id
_entity_poly.type
_entity_poly.pdbx_seq_one_letter_code
_entity_poly.pdbx_strand_id
1 'polypeptide(L)'
;MATPFVKRPERHQPLGIRNLSEIFHLLKRHGISYFDFGLHLGLSRPTLDVIEANNKRNVNKCLSECLEVWVEQADDVKSKGGPTYDTLMEALRMMGNNAVADEIEREMGLPETPPSSPPAKRLTMQQLLGK
;
A
#
# COMPACT_ATOMS: atom_id res chain seq x y z
N MET A 1 -6.88 -3.48 -34.92
CA MET A 1 -6.69 -2.45 -33.88
C MET A 1 -5.85 -3.09 -32.78
N ALA A 2 -4.60 -2.67 -32.63
CA ALA A 2 -3.73 -3.22 -31.59
C ALA A 2 -4.10 -2.56 -30.26
N THR A 3 -4.58 -3.33 -29.29
CA THR A 3 -4.61 -2.90 -27.90
C THR A 3 -3.18 -2.54 -27.49
N PRO A 4 -2.93 -1.34 -26.94
CA PRO A 4 -1.62 -1.02 -26.42
C PRO A 4 -1.28 -2.05 -25.36
N PHE A 5 -0.10 -2.68 -25.45
CA PHE A 5 0.47 -3.40 -24.32
C PHE A 5 0.69 -2.39 -23.20
N VAL A 6 -0.30 -2.23 -22.33
CA VAL A 6 -0.12 -1.52 -21.07
C VAL A 6 0.89 -2.36 -20.29
N LYS A 7 2.13 -1.89 -20.25
CA LYS A 7 3.22 -2.55 -19.55
C LYS A 7 2.80 -2.68 -18.08
N ARG A 8 2.48 -3.92 -17.66
CA ARG A 8 2.12 -4.23 -16.28
C ARG A 8 3.30 -3.82 -15.39
N PRO A 9 3.10 -2.99 -14.37
CA PRO A 9 4.18 -2.64 -13.46
C PRO A 9 4.59 -3.87 -12.65
N GLU A 10 5.89 -4.09 -12.52
CA GLU A 10 6.40 -5.14 -11.64
C GLU A 10 6.38 -4.64 -10.19
N ARG A 11 6.04 -5.53 -9.25
CA ARG A 11 5.79 -5.16 -7.85
C ARG A 11 6.99 -4.49 -7.18
N HIS A 12 8.19 -4.86 -7.59
CA HIS A 12 9.48 -4.37 -7.05
C HIS A 12 10.04 -3.16 -7.81
N GLN A 13 9.35 -2.67 -8.85
CA GLN A 13 9.81 -1.46 -9.54
C GLN A 13 9.52 -0.22 -8.71
N PRO A 14 10.44 0.77 -8.70
CA PRO A 14 10.19 2.06 -8.09
C PRO A 14 8.93 2.70 -8.66
N LEU A 15 8.08 3.22 -7.78
CA LEU A 15 6.87 3.92 -8.16
C LEU A 15 7.21 5.24 -8.85
N GLY A 16 6.67 5.43 -10.05
CA GLY A 16 6.77 6.69 -10.79
C GLY A 16 5.63 7.66 -10.48
N ILE A 17 5.82 8.93 -10.86
CA ILE A 17 4.87 10.04 -10.65
C ILE A 17 3.47 9.75 -11.20
N ARG A 18 3.37 9.06 -12.34
CA ARG A 18 2.07 8.72 -12.95
C ARG A 18 1.25 7.76 -12.07
N ASN A 19 1.92 6.87 -11.36
CA ASN A 19 1.27 5.89 -10.48
C ASN A 19 0.83 6.50 -9.14
N LEU A 20 1.56 7.53 -8.68
CA LEU A 20 1.25 8.25 -7.45
C LEU A 20 -0.15 8.90 -7.47
N SER A 21 -0.60 9.42 -8.61
CA SER A 21 -1.93 10.07 -8.69
C SER A 21 -3.09 9.09 -8.51
N GLU A 22 -2.99 7.89 -9.08
CA GLU A 22 -4.02 6.84 -8.94
C GLU A 22 -4.06 6.32 -7.50
N ILE A 23 -2.89 6.03 -6.93
CA ILE A 23 -2.73 5.64 -5.53
C ILE A 23 -3.30 6.72 -4.60
N PHE A 24 -2.95 7.98 -4.82
CA PHE A 24 -3.45 9.10 -4.01
C PHE A 24 -4.98 9.16 -3.99
N HIS A 25 -5.63 9.03 -5.15
CA HIS A 25 -7.10 9.05 -5.21
C HIS A 25 -7.74 7.87 -4.47
N LEU A 26 -7.12 6.69 -4.55
CA LEU A 26 -7.57 5.49 -3.87
C LEU A 26 -7.43 5.65 -2.35
N LEU A 27 -6.24 6.05 -1.86
CA LEU A 27 -5.97 6.28 -0.44
C LEU A 27 -6.89 7.37 0.14
N LYS A 28 -7.10 8.47 -0.61
CA LYS A 28 -8.03 9.54 -0.25
C LYS A 28 -9.47 9.04 -0.10
N ARG A 29 -9.95 8.23 -1.04
CA ARG A 29 -11.31 7.68 -1.04
C ARG A 29 -11.57 6.79 0.18
N HIS A 30 -10.55 6.05 0.61
CA HIS A 30 -10.61 5.18 1.78
C HIS A 30 -10.26 5.89 3.10
N GLY A 31 -9.96 7.19 3.08
CA GLY A 31 -9.69 7.96 4.28
C GLY A 31 -8.40 7.55 5.00
N ILE A 32 -7.39 7.11 4.25
CA ILE A 32 -6.12 6.68 4.82
C ILE A 32 -5.44 7.86 5.53
N SER A 33 -5.10 7.64 6.80
CA SER A 33 -4.34 8.58 7.63
C SER A 33 -2.92 8.72 7.07
N TYR A 34 -2.57 9.89 6.54
CA TYR A 34 -1.20 10.16 6.05
C TYR A 34 -0.14 9.92 7.12
N PHE A 35 -0.51 10.17 8.38
CA PHE A 35 0.41 10.13 9.49
C PHE A 35 0.76 8.68 9.86
N ASP A 36 -0.25 7.84 10.12
CA ASP A 36 -0.03 6.43 10.46
C ASP A 36 0.56 5.68 9.26
N PHE A 37 0.11 6.02 8.06
CA PHE A 37 0.61 5.42 6.82
C PHE A 37 2.08 5.78 6.57
N GLY A 38 2.45 7.06 6.71
CA GLY A 38 3.83 7.51 6.55
C GLY A 38 4.79 6.80 7.51
N LEU A 39 4.39 6.56 8.77
CA LEU A 39 5.20 5.80 9.72
C LEU A 39 5.46 4.36 9.25
N HIS A 40 4.44 3.68 8.71
CA HIS A 40 4.60 2.32 8.18
C HIS A 40 5.48 2.28 6.93
N LEU A 41 5.46 3.35 6.13
CA LEU A 41 6.31 3.51 4.96
C LEU A 41 7.78 3.82 5.30
N GLY A 42 8.09 4.16 6.55
CA GLY A 42 9.45 4.48 7.00
C GLY A 42 9.76 5.97 7.13
N LEU A 43 8.74 6.84 7.05
CA LEU A 43 8.91 8.26 7.37
C LEU A 43 8.94 8.47 8.88
N SER A 44 9.76 9.42 9.31
CA SER A 44 9.93 9.76 10.71
C SER A 44 8.82 10.69 11.20
N ARG A 45 8.56 10.65 12.52
CA ARG A 45 7.63 11.58 13.17
C ARG A 45 7.94 13.07 12.85
N PRO A 46 9.20 13.54 12.95
CA PRO A 46 9.54 14.92 12.60
C PRO A 46 9.16 15.29 11.17
N THR A 47 9.41 14.41 10.20
CA THR A 47 9.04 14.63 8.79
C THR A 47 7.53 14.81 8.64
N LEU A 48 6.74 13.96 9.30
CA LEU A 48 5.27 14.04 9.25
C LEU A 48 4.72 15.29 9.94
N ASP A 49 5.33 15.72 11.04
CA ASP A 49 4.94 16.97 11.73
C ASP A 49 5.24 18.20 10.85
N VAL A 50 6.35 18.20 10.10
CA VAL A 50 6.66 19.25 9.10
C VAL A 50 5.63 19.27 7.97
N ILE A 51 5.27 18.10 7.43
CA ILE A 51 4.23 17.98 6.41
C ILE A 51 2.89 18.54 6.93
N GLU A 52 2.52 18.25 8.18
CA GLU A 52 1.30 18.77 8.78
C GLU A 52 1.32 20.31 8.88
N ALA A 53 2.44 20.86 9.35
CA ALA A 53 2.63 22.29 9.53
C ALA A 53 2.57 23.05 8.20
N ASN A 54 3.21 22.53 7.16
CA ASN A 54 3.21 23.13 5.81
C ASN A 54 1.81 23.19 5.20
N ASN A 55 0.98 22.19 5.50
CA ASN A 55 -0.33 22.01 4.86
C ASN A 55 -1.52 22.49 5.69
N LYS A 56 -1.28 23.15 6.83
CA LYS A 56 -2.34 23.69 7.72
C LYS A 56 -3.42 22.64 8.04
N ARG A 57 -3.01 21.39 8.28
CA ARG A 57 -3.90 20.24 8.55
C ARG A 57 -4.84 19.85 7.39
N ASN A 58 -4.57 20.28 6.16
CA ASN A 58 -5.30 19.76 5.01
C ASN A 58 -4.85 18.32 4.72
N VAL A 59 -5.64 17.35 5.19
CA VAL A 59 -5.36 15.91 5.10
C VAL A 59 -4.98 15.48 3.68
N ASN A 60 -5.66 16.00 2.66
CA ASN A 60 -5.37 15.64 1.27
C ASN A 60 -4.00 16.13 0.82
N LYS A 61 -3.62 17.35 1.20
CA LYS A 61 -2.29 17.86 0.87
C LYS A 61 -1.20 17.15 1.67
N CYS A 62 -1.43 16.89 2.95
CA CYS A 62 -0.52 16.09 3.78
C CYS A 62 -0.30 14.70 3.18
N LEU A 63 -1.35 14.04 2.69
CA LEU A 63 -1.25 12.73 2.05
C LEU A 63 -0.46 12.79 0.73
N SER A 64 -0.65 13.83 -0.09
CA SER A 64 0.14 14.03 -1.32
C SER A 64 1.63 14.20 -1.01
N GLU A 65 1.97 15.12 -0.10
CA GLU A 65 3.35 15.40 0.27
C GLU A 65 4.01 14.20 0.99
N CYS A 66 3.25 13.46 1.81
CA CYS A 66 3.70 12.20 2.39
C CYS A 66 4.13 11.19 1.32
N LEU A 67 3.35 11.04 0.25
CA LEU A 67 3.68 10.13 -0.85
C LEU A 67 4.87 10.63 -1.67
N GLU A 68 4.99 11.94 -1.88
CA GLU A 68 6.12 12.56 -2.57
C GLU A 68 7.43 12.31 -1.82
N VAL A 69 7.47 12.64 -0.53
CA VAL A 69 8.64 12.43 0.34
C VAL A 69 8.99 10.93 0.47
N TRP A 70 7.99 10.06 0.46
CA TRP A 70 8.22 8.62 0.42
C TRP A 70 8.89 8.16 -0.88
N VAL A 71 8.44 8.65 -2.05
CA VAL A 71 9.07 8.31 -3.33
C VAL A 71 10.47 8.91 -3.46
N GLU A 72 10.74 10.03 -2.79
CA GLU A 72 12.08 10.60 -2.64
C GLU A 72 13.00 9.79 -1.72
N GLN A 73 12.49 8.71 -1.10
CA GLN A 73 13.23 7.81 -0.20
C GLN A 73 13.82 8.53 1.02
N ALA A 74 13.09 9.50 1.59
CA ALA A 74 13.48 10.14 2.84
C ALA A 74 13.56 9.14 4.01
N ASP A 75 14.25 9.53 5.08
CA ASP A 75 14.31 8.77 6.33
C ASP A 75 14.68 7.29 6.12
N ASP A 76 13.90 6.37 6.70
CA ASP A 76 14.15 4.93 6.71
C ASP A 76 13.48 4.19 5.54
N VAL A 77 12.90 4.90 4.57
CA VAL A 77 12.13 4.32 3.46
C VAL A 77 12.91 3.24 2.71
N LYS A 78 14.20 3.49 2.45
CA LYS A 78 15.05 2.51 1.75
C LYS A 78 15.23 1.22 2.56
N SER A 79 15.30 1.32 3.89
CA SER A 79 15.41 0.16 4.79
C SER A 79 14.09 -0.63 4.89
N LYS A 80 12.96 0.03 4.64
CA LYS A 80 11.61 -0.55 4.58
C LYS A 80 11.27 -1.18 3.22
N GLY A 81 12.22 -1.30 2.31
CA GLY A 81 12.01 -1.90 0.98
C GLY A 81 11.80 -0.88 -0.15
N GLY A 82 11.86 0.42 0.16
CA GLY A 82 11.76 1.50 -0.83
C GLY A 82 10.34 1.73 -1.37
N PRO A 83 10.18 2.67 -2.32
CA PRO A 83 8.89 3.09 -2.83
C PRO A 83 8.35 2.11 -3.89
N THR A 84 7.93 0.93 -3.45
CA THR A 84 7.41 -0.13 -4.32
C THR A 84 5.93 -0.43 -4.00
N TYR A 85 5.24 -1.12 -4.90
CA TYR A 85 3.85 -1.55 -4.63
C TYR A 85 3.78 -2.51 -3.45
N ASP A 86 4.77 -3.41 -3.30
CA ASP A 86 4.77 -4.36 -2.20
C ASP A 86 4.90 -3.66 -0.85
N THR A 87 5.85 -2.72 -0.71
CA THR A 87 5.99 -1.90 0.50
C THR A 87 4.71 -1.15 0.83
N LEU A 88 4.03 -0.60 -0.19
CA LEU A 88 2.79 0.14 -0.03
C LEU A 88 1.63 -0.76 0.42
N MET A 89 1.44 -1.91 -0.24
CA MET A 89 0.41 -2.88 0.12
C MET A 89 0.66 -3.47 1.50
N GLU A 90 1.92 -3.76 1.85
CA GLU A 90 2.30 -4.25 3.16
C GLU A 90 1.98 -3.23 4.26
N ALA A 91 2.33 -1.95 4.06
CA ALA A 91 1.97 -0.88 4.99
C ALA A 91 0.45 -0.76 5.20
N LEU A 92 -0.34 -0.85 4.12
CA LEU A 92 -1.80 -0.85 4.21
C LEU A 92 -2.33 -2.06 4.98
N ARG A 93 -1.78 -3.25 4.75
CA ARG A 93 -2.15 -4.48 5.46
C ARG A 93 -1.79 -4.42 6.95
N MET A 94 -0.63 -3.84 7.30
CA MET A 94 -0.23 -3.62 8.69
C MET A 94 -1.18 -2.67 9.43
N MET A 95 -1.73 -1.68 8.72
CA MET A 95 -2.78 -0.79 9.24
C MET A 95 -4.19 -1.42 9.26
N GLY A 96 -4.34 -2.65 8.78
CA GLY A 96 -5.63 -3.34 8.66
C GLY A 96 -6.46 -2.96 7.43
N ASN A 97 -5.93 -2.13 6.52
CA ASN A 97 -6.59 -1.68 5.30
C ASN A 97 -6.45 -2.69 4.15
N ASN A 98 -6.77 -3.96 4.42
CA ASN A 98 -6.61 -5.07 3.48
C ASN A 98 -7.37 -4.82 2.16
N ALA A 99 -8.61 -4.32 2.25
CA ALA A 99 -9.42 -4.03 1.07
C ALA A 99 -8.80 -2.98 0.13
N VAL A 100 -8.05 -2.04 0.70
CA VAL A 100 -7.34 -0.98 -0.05
C VAL A 100 -6.13 -1.57 -0.77
N ALA A 101 -5.37 -2.43 -0.08
CA ALA A 101 -4.25 -3.16 -0.68
C ALA A 101 -4.70 -4.09 -1.82
N ASP A 102 -5.79 -4.83 -1.63
CA ASP A 102 -6.34 -5.75 -2.64
C ASP A 102 -6.90 -4.98 -3.85
N GLU A 103 -7.46 -3.79 -3.63
CA GLU A 103 -7.88 -2.91 -4.73
C GLU A 103 -6.69 -2.42 -5.55
N ILE A 104 -5.58 -2.01 -4.90
CA ILE A 104 -4.34 -1.64 -5.59
C ILE A 104 -3.81 -2.84 -6.37
N GLU A 105 -3.77 -4.03 -5.78
CA GLU A 105 -3.33 -5.26 -6.46
C GLU A 105 -4.11 -5.50 -7.76
N ARG A 106 -5.44 -5.33 -7.71
CA ARG A 106 -6.33 -5.49 -8.86
C ARG A 106 -6.16 -4.39 -9.92
N GLU A 107 -6.08 -3.13 -9.52
CA GLU A 107 -5.92 -1.98 -10.45
C GLU A 107 -4.58 -2.04 -11.19
N MET A 108 -3.52 -2.49 -10.52
CA MET A 108 -2.21 -2.71 -11.16
C MET A 108 -2.20 -3.97 -12.04
N GLY A 109 -3.31 -4.70 -12.09
CA GLY A 109 -3.48 -5.95 -12.79
C GLY A 109 -2.51 -7.01 -12.32
N LEU A 110 -1.99 -6.95 -11.09
CA LEU A 110 -1.02 -7.91 -10.59
C LEU A 110 -1.68 -9.29 -10.48
N PRO A 111 -1.00 -10.38 -10.88
CA PRO A 111 -1.57 -11.71 -10.68
C PRO A 111 -1.74 -11.92 -9.17
N GLU A 112 -2.98 -12.10 -8.71
CA GLU A 112 -3.26 -12.33 -7.29
C GLU A 112 -2.39 -13.47 -6.78
N THR A 113 -1.58 -13.21 -5.74
CA THR A 113 -0.98 -14.31 -5.01
C THR A 113 -2.11 -15.07 -4.31
N PRO A 114 -2.16 -16.42 -4.40
CA PRO A 114 -3.19 -17.19 -3.71
C PRO A 114 -3.21 -16.83 -2.22
N PRO A 115 -4.39 -16.78 -1.58
CA PRO A 115 -4.56 -16.24 -0.24
C PRO A 115 -3.58 -16.91 0.73
N SER A 116 -2.72 -16.12 1.38
CA SER A 116 -1.66 -16.59 2.28
C SER A 116 -2.20 -17.07 3.65
N SER A 117 -3.38 -17.66 3.66
CA SER A 117 -3.91 -18.43 4.79
C SER A 117 -4.99 -19.38 4.27
N PRO A 118 -4.80 -20.72 4.36
CA PRO A 118 -5.92 -21.63 4.30
C PRO A 118 -6.91 -21.23 5.41
N PRO A 119 -8.23 -21.17 5.16
CA PRO A 119 -9.17 -21.18 6.28
C PRO A 119 -8.83 -22.43 7.08
N ALA A 120 -8.49 -22.24 8.36
CA ALA A 120 -8.22 -23.33 9.27
C ALA A 120 -9.38 -24.31 9.13
N LYS A 121 -9.12 -25.44 8.45
CA LYS A 121 -10.08 -26.53 8.37
C LYS A 121 -10.24 -26.97 9.81
N ARG A 122 -11.33 -26.56 10.45
CA ARG A 122 -11.78 -27.13 11.70
C ARG A 122 -12.01 -28.60 11.38
N LEU A 123 -11.01 -29.43 11.63
CA LEU A 123 -11.12 -30.87 11.45
C LEU A 123 -12.05 -31.35 12.55
N THR A 124 -13.33 -31.46 12.23
CA THR A 124 -14.30 -32.09 13.11
C THR A 124 -13.92 -33.56 13.27
N MET A 125 -13.73 -34.00 14.52
CA MET A 125 -13.40 -35.36 14.95
C MET A 125 -14.38 -36.45 14.48
N GLN A 126 -15.36 -36.10 13.64
CA GLN A 126 -16.37 -37.01 13.07
C GLN A 126 -15.87 -37.79 11.84
N GLN A 127 -14.69 -37.49 11.30
CA GLN A 127 -14.11 -38.20 10.14
C GLN A 127 -12.93 -39.13 10.49
N LEU A 128 -12.59 -39.30 11.77
CA LEU A 128 -11.50 -40.16 12.22
C LEU A 128 -11.96 -41.53 12.76
N LEU A 129 -13.27 -41.85 12.69
CA LEU A 129 -13.80 -43.16 13.10
C LEU A 129 -14.90 -43.66 12.14
N GLY A 130 -14.60 -44.70 11.37
CA GLY A 130 -15.54 -45.49 10.57
C GLY A 130 -15.48 -45.19 9.06
N LYS A 131 -15.17 -46.13 8.16
CA LYS A 131 -15.36 -47.59 8.17
C LYS A 131 -14.14 -48.33 7.64
#